data_AF-A0A432W357-F1
#
_entry.id   AF-A0A432W357-F1
#
_cell.length_a   1.000
_cell.length_b   1.000
_cell.length_c   1.000
_cell.angle_alpha   90.00
_cell.angle_beta   90.00
_cell.angle_gamma   90.00
#
_symmetry.space_group_name_H-M   'P 1'
#
loop_
_entity.id
_entity.type
_entity.pdbx_description
1 polymer ?
#
loop_
_entity_poly.entity_id
_entity_poly.type
_entity_poly.pdbx_seq_one_letter_code
_entity_poly.pdbx_strand_id
1 'polypeptide(L)'
;MNLSTLIGMLSGMAIVFAAIFFTAEDAWSFVNLPGLAVVLGGTFAATLLAYPLREVVNVFKILWIVLKNERLYAQDDQKELVSVARQLVQGDLIKVEDQLEQVKNPFLRTGLELLINNTPHQDMSELLEWRIVKMKIREKAEAQIYRTMAMFAPAFGMLGTLVGLVNMLQGMGESNMAQIGSDMAFALLTTLYGVALANLFFKPIAIKFERRTERRVQLMNMIREGVMLIAKGRSPVYIREYLSTFFAHVEDELNISDKGNGSGNGKKAFKDAMDKSKSPLS
;
A
#
# COMPACT_ATOMS: atom_id res chain seq x y z
N MET A 1 4.60 -9.54 1.89
CA MET A 1 4.54 -8.44 2.88
C MET A 1 5.72 -7.56 2.58
N ASN A 2 5.54 -6.24 2.49
CA ASN A 2 6.69 -5.35 2.50
C ASN A 2 7.35 -5.50 3.88
N LEU A 3 8.54 -6.12 3.92
CA LEU A 3 9.28 -6.43 5.13
C LEU A 3 9.46 -5.17 5.99
N SER A 4 9.67 -4.02 5.35
CA SER A 4 9.77 -2.70 5.99
C SER A 4 8.56 -2.31 6.83
N THR A 5 7.31 -2.58 6.39
CA THR A 5 6.12 -2.20 7.17
C THR A 5 5.93 -3.12 8.37
N LEU A 6 6.20 -4.41 8.20
CA LEU A 6 6.14 -5.36 9.31
C LEU A 6 7.21 -5.00 10.35
N ILE A 7 8.45 -4.77 9.90
CA ILE A 7 9.55 -4.38 10.79
C ILE A 7 9.24 -3.07 11.50
N GLY A 8 8.73 -2.04 10.80
CA GLY A 8 8.43 -0.74 11.41
C GLY A 8 7.28 -0.79 12.42
N MET A 9 6.23 -1.55 12.13
CA MET A 9 5.11 -1.73 13.06
C MET A 9 5.54 -2.59 14.27
N LEU A 10 6.30 -3.66 14.04
CA LEU A 10 6.84 -4.51 15.11
C LEU A 10 7.87 -3.77 15.96
N SER A 11 8.75 -2.95 15.37
CA SER A 11 9.76 -2.20 16.13
C SER A 11 9.12 -1.11 16.96
N GLY A 12 8.16 -0.36 16.42
CA GLY A 12 7.40 0.64 17.18
C GLY A 12 6.66 0.01 18.36
N MET A 13 6.02 -1.14 18.12
CA MET A 13 5.35 -1.88 19.18
C MET A 13 6.35 -2.46 20.19
N ALA A 14 7.46 -3.04 19.73
CA ALA A 14 8.50 -3.59 20.59
C ALA A 14 9.16 -2.53 21.48
N ILE A 15 9.37 -1.32 20.99
CA ILE A 15 9.92 -0.21 21.80
C ILE A 15 8.93 0.18 22.92
N VAL A 16 7.63 0.27 22.62
CA VAL A 16 6.61 0.58 23.63
C VAL A 16 6.48 -0.55 24.65
N PHE A 17 6.44 -1.81 24.19
CA PHE A 17 6.40 -2.97 25.08
C PHE A 17 7.67 -3.11 25.92
N ALA A 18 8.85 -2.87 25.35
CA ALA A 18 10.10 -2.88 26.08
C ALA A 18 10.13 -1.76 27.14
N ALA A 19 9.70 -0.54 26.78
CA ALA A 19 9.60 0.55 27.74
C ALA A 19 8.73 0.16 28.94
N ILE A 20 7.54 -0.41 28.71
CA ILE A 20 6.65 -0.88 29.78
C ILE A 20 7.32 -2.00 30.58
N PHE A 21 7.91 -3.00 29.93
CA PHE A 21 8.52 -4.15 30.62
C PHE A 21 9.76 -3.77 31.45
N PHE A 22 10.53 -2.78 31.02
CA PHE A 22 11.73 -2.31 31.74
C PHE A 22 11.43 -1.27 32.83
N THR A 23 10.28 -0.59 32.79
CA THR A 23 9.90 0.42 33.80
C THR A 23 8.82 -0.03 34.77
N ALA A 24 8.01 -1.03 34.42
CA ALA A 24 6.94 -1.53 35.28
C ALA A 24 7.43 -2.67 36.19
N GLU A 25 7.09 -2.60 37.47
CA GLU A 25 7.25 -3.75 38.38
C GLU A 25 6.24 -4.85 38.05
N ASP A 26 5.00 -4.46 37.67
CA ASP A 26 3.94 -5.36 37.20
C ASP A 26 3.42 -4.90 35.83
N ALA A 27 3.83 -5.59 34.76
CA ALA A 27 3.37 -5.31 33.40
C ALA A 27 1.83 -5.48 33.25
N TRP A 28 1.20 -6.28 34.12
CA TRP A 28 -0.25 -6.49 34.12
C TRP A 28 -1.03 -5.24 34.53
N SER A 29 -0.42 -4.34 35.31
CA SER A 29 -1.02 -3.07 35.73
C SER A 29 -1.30 -2.11 34.57
N PHE A 30 -0.65 -2.33 33.43
CA PHE A 30 -0.87 -1.57 32.19
C PHE A 30 -2.03 -2.10 31.35
N VAL A 31 -2.75 -3.14 31.80
CA VAL A 31 -3.89 -3.72 31.09
C VAL A 31 -5.19 -3.39 31.84
N ASN A 32 -5.82 -2.28 31.44
CA ASN A 32 -7.10 -1.83 31.97
C ASN A 32 -8.20 -2.07 30.93
N LEU A 33 -8.94 -3.18 31.10
CA LEU A 33 -10.05 -3.56 30.20
C LEU A 33 -11.11 -2.45 30.05
N PRO A 34 -11.58 -1.79 31.14
CA PRO A 34 -12.54 -0.70 31.03
C PRO A 34 -12.04 0.46 30.16
N GLY A 35 -10.79 0.90 30.36
CA GLY A 35 -10.20 2.00 29.62
C GLY A 35 -9.99 1.67 28.15
N LEU A 36 -9.57 0.43 27.87
CA LEU A 36 -9.45 -0.08 26.51
C LEU A 36 -10.83 -0.17 25.83
N ALA A 37 -11.88 -0.58 26.56
CA ALA A 37 -13.24 -0.61 26.06
C ALA A 37 -13.78 0.79 25.74
N VAL A 38 -13.47 1.81 26.55
CA VAL A 38 -13.82 3.21 26.25
C VAL A 38 -13.15 3.68 24.96
N VAL A 39 -11.86 3.42 24.81
CA VAL A 39 -11.10 3.88 23.64
C VAL A 39 -11.50 3.12 22.38
N LEU A 40 -11.47 1.79 22.38
CA LEU A 40 -11.83 0.99 21.20
C LEU A 40 -13.32 1.06 20.90
N GLY A 41 -14.17 0.90 21.92
CA GLY A 41 -15.62 0.98 21.78
C GLY A 41 -16.07 2.36 21.32
N GLY A 42 -15.51 3.43 21.90
CA GLY A 42 -15.77 4.80 21.47
C GLY A 42 -15.31 5.06 20.04
N THR A 43 -14.09 4.66 19.68
CA THR A 43 -13.57 4.79 18.31
C THR A 43 -14.45 4.06 17.31
N PHE A 44 -14.85 2.83 17.61
CA PHE A 44 -15.71 2.04 16.73
C PHE A 44 -17.11 2.63 16.62
N ALA A 45 -17.71 3.06 17.74
CA ALA A 45 -19.02 3.71 17.75
C ALA A 45 -19.00 5.02 16.94
N ALA A 46 -18.00 5.88 17.13
CA ALA A 46 -17.85 7.10 16.34
C ALA A 46 -17.63 6.82 14.85
N THR A 47 -16.92 5.72 14.53
CA THR A 47 -16.75 5.29 13.14
C THR A 47 -18.07 4.80 12.53
N LEU A 48 -18.90 4.09 13.28
CA LEU A 48 -20.24 3.67 12.85
C LEU A 48 -21.23 4.85 12.71
N LEU A 49 -21.04 5.92 13.47
CA LEU A 49 -21.80 7.16 13.30
C LEU A 49 -21.37 7.91 12.03
N ALA A 50 -20.09 7.84 11.67
CA ALA A 50 -19.54 8.52 10.50
C ALA A 50 -19.75 7.76 9.18
N TYR A 51 -19.82 6.42 9.22
CA TYR A 51 -19.86 5.56 8.03
C TYR A 51 -20.91 4.45 8.13
N PRO A 52 -21.52 4.04 7.00
CA PRO A 52 -22.46 2.93 7.01
C PRO A 52 -21.76 1.62 7.42
N LEU A 53 -22.46 0.81 8.22
CA LEU A 53 -21.92 -0.44 8.79
C LEU A 53 -21.28 -1.38 7.76
N ARG A 54 -21.84 -1.43 6.54
CA ARG A 54 -21.32 -2.26 5.44
C ARG A 54 -19.89 -1.88 5.04
N GLU A 55 -19.58 -0.59 5.02
CA GLU A 55 -18.24 -0.10 4.66
C GLU A 55 -17.23 -0.41 5.76
N VAL A 56 -17.62 -0.19 7.02
CA VAL A 56 -16.77 -0.49 8.19
C VAL A 56 -16.38 -1.98 8.21
N VAL A 57 -17.33 -2.89 8.04
CA VAL A 57 -17.05 -4.35 8.00
C VAL A 57 -16.17 -4.73 6.81
N ASN A 58 -16.39 -4.12 5.64
CA ASN A 58 -15.59 -4.40 4.45
C ASN A 58 -14.13 -3.98 4.62
N VAL A 59 -13.89 -2.83 5.25
CA VAL A 59 -12.54 -2.30 5.48
C VAL A 59 -11.68 -3.27 6.30
N PHE A 60 -12.24 -3.91 7.33
CA PHE A 60 -11.52 -4.94 8.10
C PHE A 60 -11.18 -6.19 7.28
N LYS A 61 -12.02 -6.59 6.33
CA LYS A 61 -11.71 -7.71 5.42
C LYS A 61 -10.58 -7.34 4.47
N ILE A 62 -10.63 -6.13 3.91
CA ILE A 62 -9.67 -5.65 2.94
C ILE A 62 -8.29 -5.46 3.59
N LEU A 63 -8.23 -5.10 4.88
CA LEU A 63 -6.99 -5.05 5.64
C LEU A 63 -6.18 -6.35 5.51
N TRP A 64 -6.83 -7.51 5.64
CA TRP A 64 -6.17 -8.81 5.53
C TRP A 64 -5.62 -9.05 4.12
N ILE A 65 -6.35 -8.61 3.10
CA ILE A 65 -5.92 -8.66 1.70
C ILE A 65 -4.72 -7.71 1.48
N VAL A 66 -4.71 -6.52 2.07
CA VAL A 66 -3.59 -5.56 1.93
C VAL A 66 -2.32 -6.02 2.66
N LEU A 67 -2.48 -6.72 3.78
CA LEU A 67 -1.37 -7.40 4.44
C LEU A 67 -0.86 -8.55 3.58
N LYS A 68 -1.74 -9.31 2.92
CA LYS A 68 -1.37 -10.40 2.03
C LYS A 68 -0.93 -9.85 0.65
N ASN A 69 0.38 -9.66 0.51
CA ASN A 69 1.08 -9.11 -0.67
C ASN A 69 0.33 -9.33 -2.00
N GLU A 70 -0.25 -8.27 -2.54
CA GLU A 70 -0.69 -8.28 -3.93
C GLU A 70 0.53 -7.96 -4.80
N ARG A 71 0.94 -8.92 -5.63
CA ARG A 71 1.93 -8.67 -6.66
C ARG A 71 1.24 -7.90 -7.77
N LEU A 72 1.48 -6.59 -7.82
CA LEU A 72 1.17 -5.78 -9.00
C LEU A 72 2.21 -6.17 -10.06
N TYR A 73 1.80 -6.97 -11.04
CA TYR A 73 2.66 -7.51 -12.09
C TYR A 73 2.87 -6.52 -13.22
N ALA A 74 3.35 -5.33 -12.86
CA ALA A 74 3.44 -4.19 -13.77
C ALA A 74 4.34 -4.49 -15.00
N GLN A 75 5.42 -5.26 -14.80
CA GLN A 75 6.27 -5.73 -15.89
C GLN A 75 5.60 -6.77 -16.80
N ASP A 76 4.70 -7.59 -16.26
CA ASP A 76 3.99 -8.60 -17.07
C ASP A 76 2.90 -7.91 -17.88
N ASP A 77 2.16 -6.98 -17.29
CA ASP A 77 1.18 -6.13 -18.01
C ASP A 77 1.85 -5.35 -19.16
N GLN A 78 3.08 -4.83 -18.95
CA GLN A 78 3.86 -4.17 -20.02
C GLN A 78 4.25 -5.14 -21.13
N LYS A 79 4.73 -6.34 -20.80
CA LYS A 79 5.12 -7.35 -21.81
C LYS A 79 3.91 -7.78 -22.64
N GLU A 80 2.76 -7.94 -22.00
CA GLU A 80 1.49 -8.29 -22.63
C GLU A 80 1.00 -7.20 -23.58
N LEU A 81 1.06 -5.92 -23.17
CA LEU A 81 0.78 -4.80 -24.07
C LEU A 81 1.68 -4.79 -25.30
N VAL A 82 2.98 -5.02 -25.12
CA VAL A 82 3.94 -5.03 -26.24
C VAL A 82 3.76 -6.26 -27.14
N SER A 83 3.36 -7.41 -26.60
CA SER A 83 3.07 -8.59 -27.43
C SER A 83 1.83 -8.38 -28.29
N VAL A 84 0.76 -7.82 -27.71
CA VAL A 84 -0.46 -7.50 -28.45
C VAL A 84 -0.20 -6.44 -29.52
N ALA A 85 0.59 -5.41 -29.22
CA ALA A 85 1.01 -4.41 -30.20
C ALA A 85 1.72 -5.04 -31.42
N ARG A 86 2.59 -6.03 -31.20
CA ARG A 86 3.30 -6.73 -32.29
C ARG A 86 2.35 -7.54 -33.17
N GLN A 87 1.40 -8.24 -32.56
CA GLN A 87 0.43 -9.08 -33.28
C GLN A 87 -0.53 -8.25 -34.12
N LEU A 88 -1.00 -7.13 -33.57
CA LEU A 88 -1.85 -6.19 -34.32
C LEU A 88 -1.14 -5.59 -35.53
N VAL A 89 0.14 -5.23 -35.40
CA VAL A 89 0.95 -4.76 -36.55
C VAL A 89 1.14 -5.85 -37.61
N GLN A 90 1.17 -7.13 -37.20
CA GLN A 90 1.26 -8.28 -38.10
C GLN A 90 -0.09 -8.66 -38.74
N GLY A 91 -1.20 -8.01 -38.35
CA GLY A 91 -2.54 -8.28 -38.88
C GLY A 91 -3.20 -9.55 -38.35
N ASP A 92 -2.68 -10.12 -37.26
CA ASP A 92 -3.14 -11.41 -36.74
C ASP A 92 -4.15 -11.23 -35.59
N LEU A 93 -5.38 -10.84 -35.96
CA LEU A 93 -6.46 -10.56 -35.01
C LEU A 93 -6.86 -11.78 -34.17
N ILE A 94 -6.81 -12.97 -34.75
CA ILE A 94 -7.18 -14.23 -34.07
C ILE A 94 -6.23 -14.50 -32.89
N LYS A 95 -4.92 -14.29 -33.09
CA LYS A 95 -3.95 -14.44 -31.99
C LYS A 95 -4.14 -13.41 -30.88
N VAL A 96 -4.63 -12.22 -31.21
CA VAL A 96 -4.91 -11.18 -30.21
C VAL A 96 -6.11 -11.59 -29.35
N GLU A 97 -7.15 -12.17 -29.96
CA GLU A 97 -8.31 -12.73 -29.25
C GLU A 97 -7.91 -13.92 -28.35
N ASP A 98 -7.08 -14.84 -28.85
CA ASP A 98 -6.55 -15.96 -28.05
C ASP A 98 -5.71 -15.48 -26.84
N GLN A 99 -4.92 -14.41 -27.02
CA GLN A 99 -4.16 -13.80 -25.93
C GLN A 99 -5.08 -13.13 -24.91
N LEU A 100 -6.17 -12.49 -25.36
CA LEU A 100 -7.12 -11.79 -24.50
C LEU A 100 -7.73 -12.70 -23.42
N GLU A 101 -8.00 -13.97 -23.76
CA GLU A 101 -8.53 -14.95 -22.81
C GLU A 101 -7.54 -15.25 -21.66
N GLN A 102 -6.24 -15.16 -21.97
CA GLN A 102 -5.15 -15.45 -21.03
C GLN A 102 -4.76 -14.23 -20.17
N VAL A 103 -5.19 -13.03 -20.57
CA VAL A 103 -4.95 -11.78 -19.81
C VAL A 103 -5.58 -11.91 -18.43
N LYS A 104 -4.73 -11.88 -17.39
CA LYS A 104 -5.17 -11.98 -15.99
C LYS A 104 -5.75 -10.66 -15.46
N ASN A 105 -5.27 -9.54 -15.97
CA ASN A 105 -5.65 -8.21 -15.51
C ASN A 105 -6.97 -7.75 -16.17
N PRO A 106 -8.08 -7.64 -15.43
CA PRO A 106 -9.37 -7.29 -16.02
C PRO A 106 -9.41 -5.88 -16.64
N PHE A 107 -8.57 -4.96 -16.16
CA PHE A 107 -8.50 -3.61 -16.72
C PHE A 107 -7.81 -3.62 -18.08
N LEU A 108 -6.70 -4.35 -18.20
CA LEU A 108 -6.00 -4.53 -19.47
C LEU A 108 -6.89 -5.24 -20.49
N ARG A 109 -7.56 -6.33 -20.07
CA ARG A 109 -8.50 -7.06 -20.93
C ARG A 109 -9.55 -6.13 -21.55
N THR A 110 -10.23 -5.33 -20.73
CA THR A 110 -11.22 -4.37 -21.25
C THR A 110 -10.59 -3.36 -22.21
N GLY A 111 -9.38 -2.87 -21.94
CA GLY A 111 -8.70 -1.95 -22.85
C GLY A 111 -8.42 -2.58 -24.23
N LEU A 112 -8.01 -3.85 -24.25
CA LEU A 112 -7.78 -4.60 -25.48
C LEU A 112 -9.08 -4.96 -26.20
N GLU A 113 -10.16 -5.30 -25.48
CA GLU A 113 -11.49 -5.53 -26.07
C GLU A 113 -11.99 -4.29 -26.83
N LEU A 114 -11.87 -3.10 -26.24
CA LEU A 114 -12.27 -1.84 -26.88
C LEU A 114 -11.49 -1.57 -28.17
N LEU A 115 -10.21 -1.94 -28.16
CA LEU A 115 -9.31 -1.81 -29.29
C LEU A 115 -9.69 -2.76 -30.44
N ILE A 116 -9.98 -4.03 -30.14
CA ILE A 116 -10.43 -5.04 -31.13
C ILE A 116 -11.77 -4.61 -31.74
N ASN A 117 -12.68 -4.09 -30.91
CA ASN A 117 -13.97 -3.57 -31.34
C ASN A 117 -13.90 -2.25 -32.12
N ASN A 118 -12.69 -1.73 -32.38
CA ASN A 118 -12.44 -0.50 -33.12
C ASN A 118 -13.21 0.71 -32.54
N THR A 119 -13.28 0.78 -31.21
CA THR A 119 -13.95 1.88 -30.49
C THR A 119 -13.21 3.21 -30.75
N PRO A 120 -13.90 4.35 -30.88
CA PRO A 120 -13.24 5.64 -31.05
C PRO A 120 -12.25 5.95 -29.92
N HIS A 121 -11.09 6.52 -30.26
CA HIS A 121 -10.02 6.82 -29.29
C HIS A 121 -10.48 7.68 -28.10
N GLN A 122 -11.39 8.62 -28.34
CA GLN A 122 -11.93 9.50 -27.30
C GLN A 122 -12.75 8.70 -26.29
N ASP A 123 -13.69 7.88 -26.77
CA ASP A 123 -14.56 7.05 -25.93
C ASP A 123 -13.77 6.01 -25.13
N MET A 124 -12.74 5.40 -25.73
CA MET A 124 -11.85 4.49 -25.03
C MET A 124 -11.11 5.17 -23.88
N SER A 125 -10.52 6.34 -24.16
CA SER A 125 -9.79 7.10 -23.15
C SER A 125 -10.71 7.56 -22.03
N GLU A 126 -11.91 8.03 -22.35
CA GLU A 126 -12.90 8.47 -21.37
C GLU A 126 -13.36 7.31 -20.48
N LEU A 127 -13.71 6.15 -21.06
CA LEU A 127 -14.15 4.99 -20.30
C LEU A 127 -13.04 4.47 -19.36
N LEU A 128 -11.81 4.35 -19.85
CA LEU A 128 -10.68 3.88 -19.05
C LEU A 128 -10.35 4.88 -17.92
N GLU A 129 -10.37 6.18 -18.20
CA GLU A 129 -10.19 7.23 -17.20
C GLU A 129 -11.27 7.16 -16.12
N TRP A 130 -12.54 7.01 -16.52
CA TRP A 130 -13.65 6.90 -15.57
C TRP A 130 -13.50 5.68 -14.66
N ARG A 131 -13.03 4.54 -15.19
CA ARG A 131 -12.73 3.34 -14.38
C ARG A 131 -11.61 3.60 -13.38
N ILE A 132 -10.56 4.33 -13.77
CA ILE A 132 -9.45 4.72 -12.88
C ILE A 132 -9.96 5.62 -11.76
N VAL A 133 -10.73 6.67 -12.09
CA VAL A 133 -11.31 7.60 -11.11
C VAL A 133 -12.24 6.87 -10.14
N LYS A 134 -13.13 6.01 -10.64
CA LYS A 134 -14.06 5.22 -9.81
C LYS A 134 -13.30 4.32 -8.83
N MET A 135 -12.27 3.62 -9.30
CA MET A 135 -11.43 2.77 -8.46
C MET A 135 -10.74 3.61 -7.37
N LYS A 136 -10.12 4.73 -7.76
CA LYS A 136 -9.42 5.64 -6.86
C LYS A 136 -10.33 6.18 -5.76
N ILE A 137 -11.55 6.61 -6.11
CA ILE A 137 -12.53 7.12 -5.14
C ILE A 137 -12.89 6.02 -4.13
N ARG A 138 -13.19 4.80 -4.60
CA ARG A 138 -13.55 3.67 -3.74
C ARG A 138 -12.43 3.33 -2.75
N GLU A 139 -11.21 3.14 -3.26
CA GLU A 139 -10.07 2.76 -2.40
C GLU A 139 -9.63 3.89 -1.48
N LYS A 140 -9.81 5.15 -1.89
CA LYS A 140 -9.58 6.32 -1.01
C LYS A 140 -10.61 6.37 0.12
N ALA A 141 -11.88 6.05 -0.13
CA ALA A 141 -12.89 5.97 0.91
C ALA A 141 -12.54 4.89 1.95
N GLU A 142 -12.05 3.73 1.51
CA GLU A 142 -11.56 2.66 2.40
C GLU A 142 -10.40 3.13 3.29
N ALA A 143 -9.43 3.86 2.73
CA ALA A 143 -8.31 4.43 3.49
C ALA A 143 -8.78 5.51 4.49
N GLN A 144 -9.78 6.31 4.10
CA GLN A 144 -10.31 7.39 4.91
C GLN A 144 -10.95 6.89 6.20
N ILE A 145 -11.57 5.71 6.20
CA ILE A 145 -12.13 5.10 7.42
C ILE A 145 -11.03 4.90 8.47
N TYR A 146 -9.86 4.40 8.09
CA TYR A 146 -8.71 4.26 9.00
C TYR A 146 -8.15 5.61 9.46
N ARG A 147 -8.16 6.65 8.61
CA ARG A 147 -7.80 8.02 9.03
C ARG A 147 -8.74 8.54 10.10
N THR A 148 -10.03 8.34 9.93
CA THR A 148 -11.06 8.76 10.87
C THR A 148 -10.93 8.00 12.20
N MET A 149 -10.69 6.68 12.16
CA MET A 149 -10.38 5.89 13.36
C MET A 149 -9.12 6.40 14.09
N ALA A 150 -8.07 6.75 13.35
CA ALA A 150 -6.84 7.31 13.92
C ALA A 150 -7.07 8.69 14.56
N MET A 151 -8.06 9.45 14.10
CA MET A 151 -8.45 10.74 14.68
C MET A 151 -9.30 10.57 15.94
N PHE A 152 -10.22 9.61 15.96
CA PHE A 152 -11.10 9.38 17.10
C PHE A 152 -10.41 8.66 18.27
N ALA A 153 -9.47 7.75 18.02
CA ALA A 153 -8.82 6.99 19.09
C ALA A 153 -8.16 7.86 20.18
N PRO A 154 -7.37 8.91 19.86
CA PRO A 154 -6.82 9.82 20.88
C PRO A 154 -7.91 10.67 21.53
N ALA A 155 -8.96 11.06 20.80
CA ALA A 155 -10.07 11.84 21.35
C ALA A 155 -10.82 11.07 22.43
N PHE A 156 -11.12 9.77 22.21
CA PHE A 156 -11.69 8.91 23.25
C PHE A 156 -10.72 8.60 24.38
N GLY A 157 -9.40 8.58 24.10
CA GLY A 157 -8.37 8.51 25.16
C GLY A 157 -8.44 9.71 26.11
N MET A 158 -8.63 10.92 25.57
CA MET A 158 -8.86 12.15 26.35
C MET A 158 -10.25 12.17 27.03
N LEU A 159 -11.29 11.57 26.43
CA LEU A 159 -12.55 11.39 27.16
C LEU A 159 -12.39 10.47 28.37
N GLY A 160 -11.60 9.39 28.22
CA GLY A 160 -11.25 8.50 29.33
C GLY A 160 -10.51 9.21 30.46
N THR A 161 -9.60 10.16 30.16
CA THR A 161 -8.94 10.93 31.22
C THR A 161 -9.92 11.80 31.98
N LEU A 162 -10.85 12.44 31.29
CA LEU A 162 -11.88 13.25 31.93
C LEU A 162 -12.75 12.40 32.86
N VAL A 163 -13.13 11.18 32.44
CA VAL A 163 -13.88 10.25 33.30
C VAL A 163 -13.07 9.85 34.53
N GLY A 164 -11.79 9.50 34.37
CA GLY A 164 -10.93 9.12 35.50
C GLY A 164 -10.67 10.29 36.46
N LEU A 165 -10.49 11.50 35.94
CA LEU A 165 -10.34 12.71 36.76
C LEU A 165 -11.63 13.02 37.55
N VAL A 166 -12.80 12.87 36.94
CA VAL A 166 -14.08 13.06 37.63
C VAL A 166 -14.25 12.05 38.77
N ASN A 167 -13.94 10.77 38.53
CA ASN A 167 -14.00 9.74 39.58
C ASN A 167 -13.01 10.02 40.72
N MET A 168 -11.78 10.39 40.36
CA MET A 168 -10.74 10.75 41.33
C MET A 168 -11.18 11.92 42.23
N LEU A 169 -11.80 12.96 41.65
CA LEU A 169 -12.30 14.11 42.40
C LEU A 169 -13.51 13.76 43.27
N GLN A 170 -14.39 12.87 42.82
CA GLN A 170 -15.52 12.38 43.63
C GLN A 170 -15.05 11.55 44.82
N GLY A 171 -13.98 10.75 44.66
CA GLY A 171 -13.40 9.97 45.75
C GLY A 171 -12.59 10.80 46.75
N MET A 172 -12.31 12.07 46.44
CA MET A 172 -11.44 12.93 47.23
C MET A 172 -12.12 13.35 48.53
N GLY A 173 -11.73 12.71 49.64
CA GLY A 173 -12.25 12.98 50.99
C GLY A 173 -13.03 11.82 51.61
N GLU A 174 -13.55 10.88 50.81
CA GLU A 174 -14.28 9.69 51.27
C GLU A 174 -13.57 8.35 50.94
N SER A 175 -12.73 8.31 49.90
CA SER A 175 -12.12 7.07 49.39
C SER A 175 -10.70 6.84 49.89
N ASN A 176 -10.28 5.57 49.98
CA ASN A 176 -8.90 5.21 50.30
C ASN A 176 -7.92 5.65 49.20
N MET A 177 -6.67 5.98 49.57
CA MET A 177 -5.60 6.39 48.63
C MET A 177 -5.37 5.39 47.49
N ALA A 178 -5.62 4.10 47.72
CA ALA A 178 -5.54 3.06 46.69
C ALA A 178 -6.56 3.27 45.56
N GLN A 179 -7.76 3.78 45.86
CA GLN A 179 -8.82 3.98 44.88
C GLN A 179 -8.56 5.21 44.01
N ILE A 180 -8.08 6.30 44.62
CA ILE A 180 -7.60 7.49 43.91
C ILE A 180 -6.47 7.11 42.93
N GLY A 181 -5.52 6.26 43.37
CA GLY A 181 -4.46 5.75 42.52
C GLY A 181 -4.98 4.93 41.32
N SER A 182 -6.01 4.11 41.53
CA SER A 182 -6.66 3.34 40.46
C SER A 182 -7.36 4.23 39.42
N ASP A 183 -8.07 5.27 39.86
CA ASP A 183 -8.76 6.21 38.96
C ASP A 183 -7.78 7.06 38.14
N MET A 184 -6.67 7.47 38.77
CA MET A 184 -5.58 8.15 38.07
C MET A 184 -4.89 7.24 37.05
N ALA A 185 -4.64 5.97 37.42
CA ALA A 185 -4.07 4.99 36.50
C ALA A 185 -5.00 4.76 35.30
N PHE A 186 -6.32 4.63 35.53
CA PHE A 186 -7.31 4.55 34.46
C PHE A 186 -7.21 5.72 33.48
N ALA A 187 -7.17 6.96 33.98
CA ALA A 187 -7.05 8.16 33.15
C ALA A 187 -5.78 8.15 32.28
N LEU A 188 -4.63 7.84 32.87
CA LEU A 188 -3.36 7.84 32.12
C LEU A 188 -3.31 6.72 31.08
N LEU A 189 -3.82 5.54 31.43
CA LEU A 189 -3.86 4.39 30.53
C LEU A 189 -4.80 4.60 29.35
N THR A 190 -5.95 5.26 29.52
CA THR A 190 -6.83 5.56 28.37
C THR A 190 -6.17 6.46 27.34
N THR A 191 -5.37 7.45 27.78
CA THR A 191 -4.59 8.31 26.88
C THR A 191 -3.51 7.51 26.16
N LEU A 192 -2.78 6.66 26.89
CA LEU A 192 -1.76 5.79 26.30
C LEU A 192 -2.36 4.92 25.20
N TYR A 193 -3.49 4.26 25.47
CA TYR A 193 -4.17 3.40 24.49
C TYR A 193 -4.63 4.18 23.26
N GLY A 194 -5.24 5.36 23.45
CA GLY A 194 -5.72 6.19 22.34
C GLY A 194 -4.59 6.60 21.39
N VAL A 195 -3.48 7.10 21.95
CA VAL A 195 -2.31 7.54 21.17
C VAL A 195 -1.60 6.35 20.52
N ALA A 196 -1.44 5.23 21.24
CA ALA A 196 -0.80 4.03 20.72
C ALA A 196 -1.59 3.43 19.55
N LEU A 197 -2.91 3.25 19.70
CA LEU A 197 -3.78 2.71 18.66
C LEU A 197 -3.79 3.59 17.40
N ALA A 198 -3.88 4.91 17.58
CA ALA A 198 -3.86 5.85 16.47
C ALA A 198 -2.57 5.78 15.64
N ASN A 199 -1.42 5.83 16.32
CA ASN A 199 -0.13 6.02 15.65
C ASN A 199 0.58 4.71 15.27
N LEU A 200 0.36 3.62 16.01
CA LEU A 200 0.98 2.33 15.72
C LEU A 200 0.13 1.46 14.78
N PHE A 201 -1.19 1.64 14.77
CA PHE A 201 -2.10 0.80 13.99
C PHE A 201 -2.83 1.61 12.91
N PHE A 202 -3.77 2.47 13.27
CA PHE A 202 -4.70 3.05 12.30
C PHE A 202 -4.02 3.95 11.25
N LYS A 203 -3.13 4.84 11.68
CA LYS A 203 -2.46 5.79 10.77
C LYS A 203 -1.48 5.10 9.79
N PRO A 204 -0.59 4.18 10.21
CA PRO A 204 0.25 3.43 9.28
C PRO A 204 -0.56 2.59 8.29
N ILE A 205 -1.66 1.98 8.75
CA ILE A 205 -2.56 1.23 7.88
C ILE A 205 -3.16 2.15 6.82
N ALA A 206 -3.71 3.31 7.21
CA ALA A 206 -4.28 4.29 6.28
C ALA A 206 -3.27 4.71 5.19
N ILE A 207 -2.05 5.08 5.60
CA ILE A 207 -0.97 5.48 4.68
C ILE A 207 -0.63 4.34 3.70
N LYS A 208 -0.64 3.09 4.17
CA LYS A 208 -0.36 1.94 3.32
C LYS A 208 -1.44 1.72 2.27
N PHE A 209 -2.72 1.91 2.63
CA PHE A 209 -3.81 1.89 1.68
C PHE A 209 -3.65 3.01 0.64
N GLU A 210 -3.43 4.25 1.07
CA GLU A 210 -3.19 5.41 0.19
C GLU A 210 -2.08 5.13 -0.83
N ARG A 211 -0.90 4.66 -0.36
CA ARG A 211 0.23 4.32 -1.24
C ARG A 211 -0.06 3.16 -2.19
N ARG A 212 -0.89 2.19 -1.78
CA ARG A 212 -1.31 1.09 -2.67
C ARG A 212 -2.23 1.61 -3.77
N THR A 213 -3.20 2.45 -3.42
CA THR A 213 -4.11 3.09 -4.37
C THR A 213 -3.31 3.88 -5.40
N GLU A 214 -2.32 4.67 -4.97
CA GLU A 214 -1.43 5.41 -5.87
C GLU A 214 -0.70 4.50 -6.86
N ARG A 215 -0.10 3.41 -6.38
CA ARG A 215 0.58 2.43 -7.25
C ARG A 215 -0.36 1.78 -8.25
N ARG A 216 -1.59 1.44 -7.84
CA ARG A 216 -2.62 0.89 -8.73
C ARG A 216 -3.08 1.90 -9.77
N VAL A 217 -3.26 3.16 -9.39
CA VAL A 217 -3.59 4.24 -10.33
C VAL A 217 -2.47 4.43 -11.34
N GLN A 218 -1.21 4.46 -10.89
CA GLN A 218 -0.04 4.53 -11.79
C GLN A 218 -0.02 3.36 -12.79
N LEU A 219 -0.25 2.13 -12.33
CA LEU A 219 -0.34 0.95 -13.19
C LEU A 219 -1.47 1.05 -14.21
N MET A 220 -2.67 1.45 -13.79
CA MET A 220 -3.80 1.59 -14.70
C MET A 220 -3.59 2.74 -15.70
N ASN A 221 -2.95 3.84 -15.31
CA ASN A 221 -2.55 4.91 -16.22
C ASN A 221 -1.56 4.42 -17.27
N MET A 222 -0.55 3.64 -16.85
CA MET A 222 0.39 3.00 -17.77
C MET A 222 -0.34 2.11 -18.79
N ILE A 223 -1.28 1.28 -18.33
CA ILE A 223 -2.08 0.42 -19.20
C ILE A 223 -2.93 1.25 -20.17
N ARG A 224 -3.61 2.29 -19.67
CA ARG A 224 -4.41 3.21 -20.49
C ARG A 224 -3.57 3.82 -21.59
N GLU A 225 -2.43 4.41 -21.27
CA GLU A 225 -1.53 5.00 -22.27
C GLU A 225 -0.99 3.94 -23.24
N GLY A 226 -0.64 2.75 -22.76
CA GLY A 226 -0.24 1.63 -23.60
C GLY A 226 -1.29 1.27 -24.65
N VAL A 227 -2.54 1.07 -24.24
CA VAL A 227 -3.67 0.78 -25.14
C VAL A 227 -3.87 1.94 -26.14
N MET A 228 -3.80 3.19 -25.69
CA MET A 228 -3.94 4.36 -26.58
C MET A 228 -2.82 4.46 -27.61
N LEU A 229 -1.58 4.10 -27.26
CA LEU A 229 -0.46 4.08 -28.22
C LEU A 229 -0.61 2.98 -29.26
N ILE A 230 -1.12 1.82 -28.87
CA ILE A 230 -1.45 0.73 -29.81
C ILE A 230 -2.54 1.19 -30.77
N ALA A 231 -3.61 1.81 -30.25
CA ALA A 231 -4.71 2.34 -31.04
C ALA A 231 -4.24 3.38 -32.08
N LYS A 232 -3.24 4.19 -31.73
CA LYS A 232 -2.60 5.17 -32.63
C LYS A 232 -1.62 4.54 -33.64
N GLY A 233 -1.47 3.21 -33.67
CA GLY A 233 -0.58 2.50 -34.58
C GLY A 233 0.91 2.77 -34.34
N ARG A 234 1.31 3.09 -33.10
CA ARG A 234 2.73 3.32 -32.78
C ARG A 234 3.52 2.01 -32.81
N SER A 235 4.81 2.10 -33.14
CA SER A 235 5.65 0.90 -33.23
C SER A 235 5.79 0.21 -31.85
N PRO A 236 5.86 -1.13 -31.79
CA PRO A 236 6.02 -1.84 -30.51
C PRO A 236 7.30 -1.48 -29.76
N VAL A 237 8.34 -1.01 -30.47
CA VAL A 237 9.58 -0.50 -29.87
C VAL A 237 9.32 0.82 -29.15
N TYR A 238 8.62 1.75 -29.80
CA TYR A 238 8.23 3.03 -29.19
C TYR A 238 7.34 2.83 -27.96
N ILE A 239 6.36 1.92 -28.04
CA ILE A 239 5.47 1.60 -26.92
C ILE A 239 6.27 1.07 -25.73
N ARG A 240 7.20 0.14 -25.98
CA ARG A 240 8.04 -0.41 -24.92
C ARG A 240 8.84 0.68 -24.20
N GLU A 241 9.49 1.56 -24.97
CA GLU A 241 10.32 2.65 -24.45
C GLU A 241 9.48 3.67 -23.68
N TYR A 242 8.31 4.02 -24.21
CA TYR A 242 7.37 4.92 -23.53
C TYR A 242 6.88 4.32 -22.21
N LEU A 243 6.49 3.04 -22.20
CA LEU A 243 6.02 2.37 -21.00
C LEU A 243 7.15 2.13 -19.97
N SER A 244 8.42 2.00 -20.38
CA SER A 244 9.53 1.90 -19.43
C SER A 244 9.75 3.18 -18.63
N THR A 245 9.36 4.35 -19.15
CA THR A 245 9.41 5.61 -18.37
C THR A 245 8.51 5.59 -17.13
N PHE A 246 7.45 4.78 -17.10
CA PHE A 246 6.61 4.59 -15.90
C PHE A 246 7.32 3.80 -14.79
N PHE A 247 8.35 3.02 -15.14
CA PHE A 247 9.17 2.23 -14.21
C PHE A 247 10.54 2.82 -13.98
N ALA A 248 10.94 3.82 -14.76
CA ALA A 248 12.13 4.60 -14.50
C ALA A 248 11.96 5.23 -13.12
N HIS A 249 12.50 4.54 -12.10
CA HIS A 249 13.01 5.25 -10.95
C HIS A 249 13.92 6.32 -11.51
N VAL A 250 13.81 7.54 -11.00
CA VAL A 250 14.73 8.65 -11.28
C VAL A 250 16.10 8.24 -10.70
N GLU A 251 16.72 7.20 -11.25
CA GLU A 251 18.15 7.07 -11.32
C GLU A 251 18.51 8.09 -12.38
N ASP A 252 18.99 9.23 -11.88
CA ASP A 252 19.69 10.29 -12.58
C ASP A 252 20.05 9.87 -14.01
N GLU A 253 19.32 10.34 -15.02
CA GLU A 253 19.49 9.94 -16.44
C GLU A 253 20.91 10.26 -16.97
N LEU A 254 21.70 10.97 -16.17
CA LEU A 254 23.10 11.32 -16.39
C LEU A 254 24.09 10.30 -15.82
N ASN A 255 23.65 9.29 -15.06
CA ASN A 255 24.53 8.34 -14.38
C ASN A 255 24.25 6.90 -14.85
N ILE A 256 24.84 6.55 -15.99
CA ILE A 256 24.86 5.19 -16.54
C ILE A 256 25.64 4.30 -15.56
N SER A 257 24.97 3.75 -14.56
CA SER A 257 25.51 2.63 -13.78
C SER A 257 25.06 1.33 -14.44
N ASP A 258 25.98 0.79 -15.23
CA ASP A 258 25.91 -0.50 -15.90
C ASP A 258 25.52 -1.63 -14.92
N LYS A 259 24.25 -2.00 -14.91
CA LYS A 259 23.78 -3.28 -14.36
C LYS A 259 22.69 -3.91 -15.23
N GLY A 260 23.06 -4.20 -16.48
CA GLY A 260 22.42 -5.26 -17.25
C GLY A 260 23.06 -6.61 -16.92
N ASN A 261 22.44 -7.40 -16.03
CA ASN A 261 22.86 -8.78 -15.78
C ASN A 261 22.48 -9.66 -16.99
N GLY A 262 23.37 -9.73 -17.97
CA GLY A 262 23.31 -10.59 -19.13
C GLY A 262 24.52 -11.51 -19.17
N SER A 263 24.31 -12.75 -18.73
CA SER A 263 25.07 -13.97 -19.03
C SER A 263 26.21 -13.86 -20.06
N GLY A 264 27.39 -14.34 -19.67
CA GLY A 264 28.25 -15.11 -20.57
C GLY A 264 29.57 -14.47 -21.01
N ASN A 265 30.66 -15.18 -20.74
CA ASN A 265 31.84 -15.33 -21.59
C ASN A 265 32.75 -14.14 -21.97
N GLY A 266 32.40 -12.87 -21.73
CA GLY A 266 33.26 -11.74 -22.12
C GLY A 266 34.53 -11.56 -21.27
N LYS A 267 34.46 -11.87 -19.96
CA LYS A 267 35.60 -11.65 -19.03
C LYS A 267 36.72 -12.69 -19.15
N LYS A 268 36.45 -13.89 -19.68
CA LYS A 268 37.50 -14.89 -19.96
C LYS A 268 38.29 -14.52 -21.21
N ALA A 269 37.61 -14.08 -22.28
CA ALA A 269 38.28 -13.68 -23.53
C ALA A 269 39.25 -12.50 -23.35
N PHE A 270 38.93 -11.54 -22.49
CA PHE A 270 39.83 -10.40 -22.22
C PHE A 270 41.02 -10.78 -21.33
N LYS A 271 40.83 -11.72 -20.39
CA LYS A 271 41.90 -12.18 -19.49
C LYS A 271 42.89 -13.11 -20.21
N ASP A 272 42.39 -13.98 -21.10
CA ASP A 272 43.21 -14.89 -21.90
C ASP A 272 44.02 -14.15 -22.99
N ALA A 273 43.53 -13.01 -23.48
CA ALA A 273 44.29 -12.14 -24.39
C ALA A 273 45.41 -11.37 -23.67
N MET A 274 45.22 -11.01 -22.40
CA MET A 274 46.21 -10.29 -21.60
C MET A 274 47.35 -11.20 -21.11
N ASP A 275 47.05 -12.48 -20.83
CA ASP A 275 48.07 -13.45 -20.38
C ASP A 275 48.97 -13.92 -21.53
N LYS A 276 48.46 -13.99 -22.77
CA LYS A 276 49.27 -14.29 -23.97
C LYS A 276 50.23 -13.16 -24.38
N SER A 277 50.03 -11.95 -23.85
CA SER A 277 50.93 -10.81 -24.07
C SER A 277 52.11 -10.78 -23.09
N LYS A 278 52.14 -11.66 -22.07
CA LYS A 278 53.21 -11.73 -21.07
C LYS A 278 53.85 -13.13 -21.02
N SER A 279 54.43 -13.56 -22.14
CA SER A 279 55.50 -14.58 -22.10
C SER A 279 56.78 -14.01 -22.71
N PRO A 280 57.89 -13.92 -21.97
CA PRO A 280 59.17 -13.44 -22.50
C PRO A 280 59.78 -14.49 -23.44
N LEU A 281 60.10 -14.09 -24.66
CA LEU A 281 61.11 -14.76 -25.46
C LEU A 281 62.48 -14.29 -24.95
N SER A 282 63.28 -15.29 -24.55
CA SER A 282 64.75 -15.35 -24.51
C SER A 282 65.53 -14.08 -24.85
#